data_AF-A0A8K0UNI9-F1
#
_entry.id   AF-A0A8K0UNI9-F1
#
_cell.length_a   1.000
_cell.length_b   1.000
_cell.length_c   1.000
_cell.angle_alpha   90.00
_cell.angle_beta   90.00
_cell.angle_gamma   90.00
#
_symmetry.space_group_name_H-M   'P 1'
#
loop_
_entity.id
_entity.type
_entity.pdbx_description
1 polymer ?
#
loop_
_entity_poly.entity_id
_entity_poly.type
_entity_poly.pdbx_seq_one_letter_code
_entity_poly.pdbx_strand_id
1 'polypeptide(L)'
;MSALGPIVSTDCSLCLGWKTGEFNKLCICKLRADSIALISLGGFGPVSFGGSSQAGNGFSPLKSDAEHDILAALVHWVEMVSPESITGTAYKNNLVAEGVAFTRPICKYPGTAVYHGGDVNSATSFRCGSG
;
A
#
# COMPACT_ATOMS: atom_id res chain seq x y z
N MET A 1 31.70 -9.51 26.17
CA MET A 1 31.98 -9.00 24.81
C MET A 1 31.42 -9.99 23.81
N SER A 2 30.27 -9.65 23.20
CA SER A 2 29.68 -10.20 21.98
C SER A 2 28.27 -9.60 21.88
N ALA A 3 28.13 -8.50 21.15
CA ALA A 3 26.85 -7.89 20.82
C ALA A 3 26.29 -8.61 19.58
N LEU A 4 25.10 -9.19 19.74
CA LEU A 4 24.36 -9.90 18.69
C LEU A 4 23.78 -8.88 17.70
N GLY A 5 24.02 -9.10 16.40
CA GLY A 5 23.52 -8.26 15.31
C GLY A 5 22.02 -8.35 15.06
N PRO A 6 21.47 -7.57 14.11
CA PRO A 6 20.05 -7.54 13.81
C PRO A 6 19.60 -8.87 13.22
N ILE A 7 18.59 -9.46 13.84
CA ILE A 7 18.00 -10.75 13.46
C ILE A 7 17.12 -10.51 12.22
N VAL A 8 17.61 -10.87 11.04
CA VAL A 8 16.76 -11.05 9.85
C VAL A 8 15.98 -12.34 10.07
N SER A 9 14.72 -12.23 10.52
CA SER A 9 13.81 -13.36 10.68
C SER A 9 12.86 -13.44 9.48
N THR A 10 13.12 -14.41 8.60
CA THR A 10 12.26 -14.86 7.47
C THR A 10 11.17 -15.84 7.92
N ASP A 11 10.72 -15.81 9.18
CA ASP A 11 9.82 -16.83 9.71
C ASP A 11 8.35 -16.59 9.35
N CYS A 12 7.88 -17.33 8.34
CA CYS A 12 6.47 -17.62 8.10
C CYS A 12 6.02 -18.80 8.99
N SER A 13 6.10 -18.64 10.31
CA SER A 13 5.98 -19.77 11.27
C SER A 13 4.59 -19.98 11.92
N LEU A 14 3.50 -19.54 11.27
CA LEU A 14 2.14 -19.90 11.71
C LEU A 14 1.34 -20.60 10.62
N CYS A 15 1.71 -21.86 10.37
CA CYS A 15 0.80 -22.84 9.75
C CYS A 15 -0.16 -23.33 10.83
N LEU A 16 -1.38 -22.75 10.92
CA LEU A 16 -2.44 -23.37 11.72
C LEU A 16 -2.82 -24.69 11.06
N GLY A 17 -2.37 -25.80 11.64
CA GLY A 17 -2.64 -27.14 11.15
C GLY A 17 -4.06 -27.60 11.49
N TRP A 18 -4.82 -28.00 10.48
CA TRP A 18 -5.89 -28.99 10.63
C TRP A 18 -5.36 -30.31 10.04
N LYS A 19 -5.20 -31.34 10.88
CA LYS A 19 -5.13 -32.74 10.41
C LYS A 19 -6.58 -33.14 10.07
N THR A 20 -6.92 -33.78 8.95
CA THR A 20 -6.30 -34.90 8.23
C THR A 20 -6.76 -34.94 6.77
N GLY A 21 -5.84 -35.24 5.83
CA GLY A 21 -6.18 -35.80 4.50
C GLY A 21 -6.20 -34.81 3.32
N GLU A 22 -5.22 -34.96 2.42
CA GLU A 22 -5.22 -34.56 1.00
C GLU A 22 -5.06 -33.07 0.58
N PHE A 23 -3.92 -32.84 -0.09
CA PHE A 23 -3.51 -31.80 -1.05
C PHE A 23 -4.38 -30.56 -1.27
N ASN A 24 -4.12 -29.49 -0.49
CA ASN A 24 -3.87 -28.12 -0.97
C ASN A 24 -3.63 -27.20 0.23
N LYS A 25 -2.35 -26.97 0.57
CA LYS A 25 -1.97 -26.06 1.66
C LYS A 25 -2.15 -24.62 1.20
N LEU A 26 -3.28 -24.01 1.55
CA LEU A 26 -3.45 -22.56 1.45
C LEU A 26 -2.63 -21.90 2.56
N CYS A 27 -1.39 -21.51 2.26
CA CYS A 27 -0.62 -20.65 3.16
C CYS A 27 -1.23 -19.25 3.13
N ILE A 28 -2.17 -18.99 4.02
CA ILE A 28 -2.57 -17.61 4.31
C ILE A 28 -1.39 -17.00 5.06
N CYS A 29 -0.53 -16.26 4.35
CA CYS A 29 0.40 -15.35 4.99
C CYS A 29 -0.43 -14.34 5.76
N LYS A 30 -0.53 -14.54 7.08
CA LYS A 30 -1.03 -13.48 7.95
C LYS A 30 -0.05 -12.33 7.77
N LEU A 31 -0.49 -11.29 7.06
CA LEU A 31 0.23 -10.01 7.01
C LEU A 31 0.65 -9.71 8.44
N ARG A 32 1.96 -9.66 8.68
CA ARG A 32 2.51 -9.26 9.96
C ARG A 32 1.92 -7.88 10.23
N ALA A 33 1.01 -7.79 11.19
CA ALA A 33 0.41 -6.53 11.61
C ALA A 33 1.41 -5.64 12.37
N ASP A 34 2.67 -6.07 12.45
CA ASP A 34 3.78 -5.43 13.15
C ASP A 34 4.28 -4.15 12.44
N SER A 35 3.54 -3.66 11.44
CA SER A 35 3.75 -2.35 10.82
C SER A 35 2.45 -1.57 10.62
N ILE A 36 1.38 -1.89 11.36
CA ILE A 36 0.36 -0.90 11.65
C ILE A 36 0.93 -0.04 12.77
N ALA A 37 1.83 0.87 12.39
CA ALA A 37 2.04 2.04 13.21
C ALA A 37 0.68 2.76 13.26
N LEU A 38 -0.05 2.56 14.36
CA LEU A 38 -1.07 3.48 14.81
C LEU A 38 -0.37 4.82 15.07
N ILE A 39 -0.11 5.58 14.01
CA ILE A 39 0.36 6.95 14.12
C ILE A 39 -0.87 7.78 14.50
N SER A 40 -1.25 7.72 15.77
CA SER A 40 -2.35 8.49 16.36
C SER A 40 -2.08 10.00 16.42
N LEU A 41 -1.09 10.51 15.68
CA LEU A 41 -0.76 11.94 15.56
C LEU A 41 -0.52 12.39 14.11
N GLY A 42 -0.77 11.52 13.11
CA GLY A 42 -0.32 11.71 11.74
C GLY A 42 -1.40 11.60 10.67
N GLY A 43 -2.64 12.03 10.97
CA GLY A 43 -3.71 12.10 9.97
C GLY A 43 -4.01 10.78 9.24
N PHE A 44 -4.85 10.85 8.22
CA PHE A 44 -5.05 9.72 7.31
C PHE A 44 -3.91 9.68 6.30
N GLY A 45 -3.44 8.47 5.99
CA GLY A 45 -2.53 8.25 4.86
C GLY A 45 -3.20 8.56 3.51
N PRO A 46 -2.48 8.38 2.40
CA PRO A 46 -3.01 8.56 1.05
C PRO A 46 -3.92 7.38 0.68
N VAL A 47 -5.09 7.34 1.31
CA VAL A 47 -6.03 6.21 1.25
C VAL A 47 -6.93 6.25 0.02
N SER A 48 -6.92 7.32 -0.78
CA SER A 48 -7.82 7.45 -1.94
C SER A 48 -7.10 7.01 -3.22
N PHE A 49 -7.36 5.78 -3.66
CA PHE A 49 -6.77 5.16 -4.85
C PHE A 49 -7.77 4.26 -5.62
N GLY A 50 -9.08 4.42 -5.37
CA GLY A 50 -10.13 3.67 -6.09
C GLY A 50 -10.45 2.30 -5.51
N GLY A 51 -10.09 2.04 -4.24
CA GLY A 51 -10.42 0.76 -3.58
C GLY A 51 -11.93 0.50 -3.51
N SER A 52 -12.34 -0.77 -3.49
CA SER A 52 -13.77 -1.16 -3.49
C SER A 52 -14.56 -0.59 -2.31
N SER A 53 -13.95 -0.48 -1.13
CA SER A 53 -14.54 0.14 0.04
C SER A 53 -14.46 1.67 0.04
N GLN A 54 -13.74 2.29 -0.89
CA GLN A 54 -13.54 3.74 -0.92
C GLN A 54 -14.66 4.45 -1.69
N ALA A 55 -15.13 3.85 -2.78
CA ALA A 55 -16.18 4.39 -3.64
C ALA A 55 -17.50 4.69 -2.88
N GLY A 56 -17.87 3.83 -1.92
CA GLY A 56 -19.07 4.01 -1.10
C GLY A 56 -18.90 4.89 0.15
N ASN A 57 -17.66 5.21 0.53
CA ASN A 57 -17.33 5.92 1.76
C ASN A 57 -16.84 7.36 1.53
N GLY A 58 -17.04 7.90 0.32
CA GLY A 58 -16.68 9.27 -0.02
C GLY A 58 -15.18 9.48 -0.31
N PHE A 59 -14.42 8.40 -0.50
CA PHE A 59 -13.01 8.46 -0.88
C PHE A 59 -12.88 8.17 -2.38
N SER A 60 -12.98 9.21 -3.21
CA SER A 60 -12.77 9.07 -4.65
C SER A 60 -11.28 9.17 -5.00
N PRO A 61 -10.79 8.41 -5.99
CA PRO A 61 -9.44 8.63 -6.53
C PRO A 61 -9.33 10.02 -7.15
N LEU A 62 -8.11 10.54 -7.23
CA LEU A 62 -7.86 11.87 -7.80
C LEU A 62 -8.32 11.97 -9.26
N LYS A 63 -8.17 10.88 -10.01
CA LYS A 63 -8.61 10.70 -11.39
C LYS A 63 -9.06 9.25 -11.59
N SER A 64 -9.96 9.03 -12.53
CA SER A 64 -10.40 7.69 -12.95
C SER A 64 -9.50 7.16 -14.08
N ASP A 65 -8.19 7.16 -13.85
CA ASP A 65 -7.18 6.61 -14.77
C ASP A 65 -6.37 5.51 -14.09
N ALA A 66 -5.59 4.76 -14.88
CA ALA A 66 -4.79 3.65 -14.38
C ALA A 66 -3.66 4.06 -13.41
N GLU A 67 -3.33 5.35 -13.31
CA GLU A 67 -2.30 5.84 -12.39
C GLU A 67 -2.87 6.16 -11.00
N HIS A 68 -4.16 6.49 -10.89
CA HIS A 68 -4.79 6.96 -9.65
C HIS A 68 -5.92 6.05 -9.13
N ASP A 69 -6.43 5.15 -9.98
CA ASP A 69 -7.52 4.23 -9.65
C ASP A 69 -7.10 2.77 -9.87
N ILE A 70 -7.10 1.98 -8.80
CA ILE A 70 -6.76 0.54 -8.81
C ILE A 70 -7.67 -0.29 -9.72
N LEU A 71 -8.94 0.08 -9.88
CA LEU A 71 -9.86 -0.65 -10.76
C LEU A 71 -9.51 -0.37 -12.22
N ALA A 72 -9.26 0.89 -12.58
CA ALA A 72 -8.79 1.25 -13.91
C ALA A 72 -7.42 0.65 -14.21
N ALA A 73 -6.52 0.65 -13.22
CA ALA A 73 -5.21 0.00 -13.27
C ALA A 73 -5.31 -1.51 -13.53
N LEU A 74 -6.28 -2.17 -12.88
CA LEU A 74 -6.53 -3.59 -13.09
C LEU A 74 -7.01 -3.86 -14.52
N VAL A 75 -8.00 -3.10 -15.01
CA VAL A 75 -8.48 -3.21 -16.39
C VAL A 75 -7.34 -3.01 -17.38
N HIS A 76 -6.56 -1.95 -17.19
CA HIS A 76 -5.39 -1.67 -18.02
C HIS A 76 -4.33 -2.78 -17.94
N TRP A 77 -4.17 -3.45 -16.80
CA TRP A 77 -3.25 -4.58 -16.70
C TRP A 77 -3.73 -5.80 -17.50
N VAL A 78 -5.02 -6.12 -17.49
CA VAL A 78 -5.53 -7.26 -18.27
C VAL A 78 -5.43 -7.03 -19.78
N GLU A 79 -5.55 -5.77 -20.20
CA GLU A 79 -5.55 -5.39 -21.62
C GLU A 79 -4.16 -4.97 -22.14
N MET A 80 -3.27 -4.52 -21.25
CA MET A 80 -1.99 -3.89 -21.62
C MET A 80 -0.86 -4.27 -20.65
N VAL A 81 -0.36 -3.29 -19.87
CA VAL A 81 0.84 -3.40 -19.05
C VAL A 81 0.47 -3.22 -17.58
N SER A 82 1.09 -4.04 -16.73
CA SER A 82 0.96 -3.93 -15.28
C SER A 82 1.56 -2.61 -14.78
N PRO A 83 0.85 -1.85 -13.95
CA PRO A 83 1.42 -0.64 -13.35
C PRO A 83 2.47 -1.02 -12.31
N GLU A 84 3.61 -0.31 -12.34
CA GLU A 84 4.68 -0.43 -11.34
C GLU A 84 4.28 0.20 -9.99
N SER A 85 3.42 1.22 -10.03
CA SER A 85 2.92 1.94 -8.86
C SER A 85 1.57 2.60 -9.13
N ILE A 86 0.79 2.84 -8.08
CA ILE A 86 -0.49 3.56 -8.14
C ILE A 86 -0.44 4.74 -7.17
N THR A 87 -0.80 5.93 -7.62
CA THR A 87 -0.75 7.14 -6.80
C THR A 87 -1.97 7.25 -5.90
N GLY A 88 -1.75 7.08 -4.60
CA GLY A 88 -2.75 7.35 -3.57
C GLY A 88 -2.81 8.83 -3.21
N THR A 89 -4.01 9.30 -2.89
CA THR A 89 -4.27 10.69 -2.50
C THR A 89 -4.81 10.77 -1.08
N ALA A 90 -4.25 11.66 -0.27
CA ALA A 90 -4.80 12.08 1.01
C ALA A 90 -5.52 13.42 0.81
N TYR A 91 -6.78 13.51 1.24
CA TYR A 91 -7.54 14.75 1.23
C TYR A 91 -7.46 15.46 2.58
N LYS A 92 -7.56 16.79 2.57
CA LYS A 92 -7.64 17.56 3.82
C LYS A 92 -8.90 17.16 4.56
N ASN A 93 -8.77 16.86 5.86
CA ASN A 93 -9.86 16.37 6.71
C ASN A 93 -10.63 15.15 6.15
N ASN A 94 -10.02 14.38 5.24
CA ASN A 94 -10.69 13.29 4.48
C ASN A 94 -11.87 13.74 3.61
N LEU A 95 -11.94 15.01 3.27
CA LEU A 95 -13.02 15.56 2.46
C LEU A 95 -12.49 15.95 1.09
N VAL A 96 -13.00 15.30 0.04
CA VAL A 96 -12.64 15.60 -1.35
C VAL A 96 -12.86 17.08 -1.67
N ALA A 97 -13.93 17.67 -1.11
CA ALA A 97 -14.28 19.08 -1.27
C ALA A 97 -13.22 20.05 -0.71
N GLU A 98 -12.42 19.63 0.27
CA GLU A 98 -11.35 20.46 0.84
C GLU A 98 -10.03 20.38 0.06
N GLY A 99 -9.99 19.51 -0.95
CA GLY A 99 -8.85 19.34 -1.83
C GLY A 99 -7.74 18.46 -1.25
N VAL A 100 -6.70 18.28 -2.05
CA VAL A 100 -5.60 17.36 -1.77
C VAL A 100 -4.71 17.91 -0.66
N ALA A 101 -4.39 17.07 0.32
CA ALA A 101 -3.37 17.33 1.34
C ALA A 101 -1.99 16.94 0.82
N PHE A 102 -1.83 15.68 0.38
CA PHE A 102 -0.60 15.16 -0.21
C PHE A 102 -0.88 13.88 -1.02
N THR A 103 0.07 13.50 -1.88
CA THR A 103 0.01 12.27 -2.67
C THR A 103 1.23 11.38 -2.44
N ARG A 104 1.07 10.06 -2.55
CA ARG A 104 2.18 9.09 -2.49
C ARG A 104 2.01 7.97 -3.49
N PRO A 105 3.09 7.47 -4.09
CA PRO A 105 3.04 6.24 -4.86
C PRO A 105 2.87 5.05 -3.90
N ILE A 106 1.88 4.21 -4.18
CA ILE A 106 1.72 2.87 -3.61
C ILE A 106 2.53 1.94 -4.49
N CYS A 107 3.58 1.38 -3.91
CA CYS A 107 4.54 0.55 -4.61
C CYS A 107 4.11 -0.92 -4.60
N LYS A 108 4.41 -1.62 -5.69
CA LYS A 108 4.30 -3.07 -5.75
C LYS A 108 5.22 -3.71 -4.70
N TYR A 109 4.66 -4.57 -3.86
CA TYR A 109 5.44 -5.34 -2.88
C TYR A 109 6.54 -6.16 -3.59
N PRO A 110 7.78 -6.24 -3.03
CA PRO A 110 8.25 -5.77 -1.72
C PRO A 110 8.72 -4.30 -1.67
N GLY A 111 8.53 -3.54 -2.75
CA GLY A 111 8.94 -2.14 -2.79
C GLY A 111 8.14 -1.26 -1.83
N THR A 112 8.81 -0.25 -1.28
CA THR A 112 8.23 0.80 -0.44
C THR A 112 8.51 2.18 -1.06
N ALA A 113 7.69 3.17 -0.70
CA ALA A 113 7.88 4.53 -1.17
C ALA A 113 9.03 5.21 -0.43
N VAL A 114 10.12 5.49 -1.13
CA VAL A 114 11.32 6.15 -0.59
C VAL A 114 11.38 7.58 -1.11
N TYR A 115 11.44 8.55 -0.19
CA TYR A 115 11.61 9.97 -0.54
C TYR A 115 12.99 10.17 -1.19
N HIS A 116 13.04 10.84 -2.33
CA HIS A 116 14.28 11.09 -3.07
C HIS A 116 14.57 12.58 -3.31
N GLY A 117 13.73 13.49 -2.79
CA GLY A 117 13.91 14.93 -2.89
C GLY A 117 12.76 15.66 -3.59
N GLY A 118 12.64 16.97 -3.35
CA GLY A 118 11.56 17.82 -3.89
C GLY A 118 10.44 18.10 -2.88
N ASP A 119 9.23 18.35 -3.38
CA ASP A 119 8.08 18.64 -2.51
C ASP A 119 7.64 17.39 -1.73
N VAL A 120 7.71 17.48 -0.41
CA VAL A 120 7.25 16.42 0.49
C VAL A 120 5.79 16.10 0.29
N ASN A 121 4.95 16.96 -0.28
CA ASN A 121 3.53 16.65 -0.51
C ASN A 121 3.24 16.02 -1.87
N SER A 122 4.23 15.91 -2.76
CA SER A 122 4.07 15.36 -4.11
C SER A 122 4.50 13.90 -4.18
N ALA A 123 3.71 13.06 -4.85
CA ALA A 123 4.07 11.69 -5.18
C ALA A 123 5.35 11.61 -6.05
N THR A 124 5.61 12.61 -6.89
CA THR A 124 6.80 12.64 -7.77
C THR A 124 8.11 12.77 -7.01
N SER A 125 8.07 13.12 -5.72
CA SER A 125 9.24 13.20 -4.84
C SER A 125 9.56 11.88 -4.14
N PHE A 126 8.83 10.82 -4.47
CA PHE A 126 9.01 9.48 -3.94
C PHE A 126 9.28 8.52 -5.10
N ARG A 127 10.13 7.53 -4.86
CA ARG A 127 10.39 6.43 -5.78
C ARG A 127 10.13 5.11 -5.09
N CYS A 128 9.66 4.12 -5.83
CA CYS A 128 9.56 2.76 -5.31
C CYS A 128 10.95 2.13 -5.23
N GLY A 129 11.30 1.58 -4.07
CA GLY A 129 12.58 0.90 -3.84
C GLY A 129 12.51 -0.01 -2.62
N SER A 130 13.54 -0.81 -2.40
CA SER A 130 13.71 -1.53 -1.13
C SER A 130 14.19 -0.55 -0.07
N GLY A 131 13.36 -0.31 0.95
CA GLY A 131 13.75 0.40 2.17
C GLY A 131 14.68 -0.42 3.05
#